data_AF-A0A2R7LSU3-F1
#
_entry.id   AF-A0A2R7LSU3-F1
#
_cell.length_a   1.000
_cell.length_b   1.000
_cell.length_c   1.000
_cell.angle_alpha   90.00
_cell.angle_beta   90.00
_cell.angle_gamma   90.00
#
_symmetry.space_group_name_H-M   'P 1'
#
loop_
_entity.id
_entity.type
_entity.pdbx_description
1 polymer ?
#
loop_
_entity_poly.entity_id
_entity_poly.type
_entity_poly.pdbx_seq_one_letter_code
_entity_poly.pdbx_strand_id
1 'polypeptide(L)' 'MKVITPFVLLVRFYQTAISPFTPASCRFEPTCSSYMIQALQTHGLF' A
#
# COMPACT_ATOMS: atom_id res chain seq x y z
N MET A 1 -18.45 -3.40 -2.75
CA MET A 1 -17.42 -2.99 -3.73
C MET A 1 -16.95 -1.52 -3.53
N LYS A 2 -16.70 -1.07 -2.29
CA LYS A 2 -16.31 0.34 -2.01
C LYS A 2 -15.61 0.56 -0.66
N VAL A 3 -15.13 -0.50 -0.01
CA VAL A 3 -14.57 -0.44 1.36
C VAL A 3 -13.04 -0.37 1.37
N ILE A 4 -12.41 -0.61 0.22
CA ILE A 4 -10.95 -0.70 0.04
C ILE A 4 -10.30 0.67 -0.13
N THR A 5 -11.05 1.67 -0.61
CA THR A 5 -10.60 3.04 -0.86
C THR A 5 -9.93 3.71 0.33
N PRO A 6 -10.48 3.69 1.56
CA PRO A 6 -9.81 4.30 2.72
C PRO A 6 -8.45 3.66 3.03
N PHE A 7 -8.34 2.33 2.91
CA PHE A 7 -7.08 1.62 3.14
C PHE A 7 -6.03 1.94 2.08
N VAL A 8 -6.43 1.95 0.81
CA VAL A 8 -5.52 2.33 -0.29
C VAL A 8 -5.08 3.79 -0.14
N LEU A 9 -5.98 4.70 0.29
CA LEU A 9 -5.65 6.10 0.53
C LEU A 9 -4.62 6.25 1.67
N LEU A 10 -4.77 5.50 2.76
CA LEU A 10 -3.79 5.44 3.86
C LEU A 10 -2.42 4.97 3.38
N VAL A 11 -2.37 3.90 2.57
CA VAL A 11 -1.11 3.39 2.00
C VAL A 11 -0.48 4.42 1.07
N ARG A 12 -1.27 5.10 0.25
CA ARG A 12 -0.78 6.19 -0.63
C ARG A 12 -0.30 7.40 0.15
N PHE A 13 -0.99 7.78 1.22
CA PHE A 13 -0.56 8.85 2.11
C PHE A 13 0.76 8.48 2.80
N TYR A 14 0.91 7.24 3.26
CA TYR A 14 2.18 6.74 3.78
C TYR A 14 3.29 6.81 2.72
N GLN A 15 3.01 6.39 1.47
CA GLN A 15 3.97 6.46 0.37
C GLN A 15 4.39 7.90 0.05
N THR A 16 3.50 8.89 0.13
CA THR A 16 3.84 10.27 -0.22
C THR A 16 4.41 11.07 0.95
N ALA A 17 3.95 10.81 2.18
CA ALA A 17 4.34 11.55 3.37
C ALA A 17 5.53 10.94 4.12
N ILE A 18 5.71 9.61 4.10
CA ILE A 18 6.74 8.91 4.88
C ILE A 18 7.82 8.31 3.97
N SER A 19 7.46 7.72 2.83
CA SER A 19 8.45 7.12 1.91
C SER A 19 9.58 8.04 1.46
N PRO A 20 9.41 9.36 1.24
CA PRO A 20 10.55 10.21 0.85
C PRO A 20 11.53 10.45 2.01
N PHE A 21 11.11 10.26 3.26
CA PHE A 21 11.95 10.43 4.44
C PHE A 21 12.67 9.14 4.84
N THR A 22 12.21 7.99 4.35
CA THR A 22 12.84 6.69 4.61
C THR A 22 13.64 6.22 3.40
N PRO A 23 14.89 5.77 3.57
CA PRO A 23 15.65 5.17 2.48
C PRO A 23 14.93 3.92 1.94
N ALA A 24 15.15 3.60 0.66
CA ALA A 24 14.56 2.43 0.01
C ALA A 24 14.94 1.14 0.76
N SER A 25 14.07 0.72 1.68
CA SER A 25 14.29 -0.41 2.58
C SER A 25 13.67 -1.71 2.06
N CYS A 26 12.90 -1.66 0.96
CA CYS A 26 12.31 -2.84 0.37
C CYS A 26 13.37 -3.63 -0.39
N ARG A 27 13.78 -4.77 0.18
CA ARG A 27 14.67 -5.75 -0.46
C ARG A 27 13.96 -6.62 -1.50
N PHE A 28 12.63 -6.71 -1.45
CA PHE A 28 11.82 -7.56 -2.30
C PHE A 28 10.87 -6.71 -3.16
N GLU A 29 10.73 -7.08 -4.43
CA GLU A 29 9.72 -6.55 -5.35
C GLU A 29 8.61 -7.60 -5.56
N PRO A 30 7.32 -7.19 -5.55
CA PRO A 30 6.83 -5.84 -5.28
C PRO A 30 7.02 -5.43 -3.80
N THR A 31 7.11 -4.13 -3.55
CA THR A 31 7.21 -3.60 -2.18
C THR A 31 6.01 -4.03 -1.33
N CYS A 32 6.20 -4.11 -0.01
CA CYS A 32 5.11 -4.46 0.92
C CYS A 32 3.85 -3.57 0.72
N SER A 33 4.05 -2.28 0.46
CA SER A 33 2.96 -1.34 0.16
C SER A 33 2.24 -1.63 -1.16
N SER A 34 2.96 -2.02 -2.23
CA SER A 34 2.34 -2.48 -3.48
C SER A 34 1.62 -3.81 -3.31
N TYR A 35 2.24 -4.76 -2.61
CA TYR A 35 1.63 -6.06 -2.34
C TYR A 35 0.33 -5.89 -1.55
N MET A 36 0.29 -4.98 -0.57
CA MET A 36 -0.92 -4.71 0.20
C MET A 36 -2.06 -4.18 -0.69
N ILE A 37 -1.78 -3.27 -1.62
CA ILE A 37 -2.80 -2.79 -2.57
C ILE A 37 -3.29 -3.94 -3.46
N GLN A 38 -2.38 -4.80 -3.93
CA GLN A 38 -2.72 -5.92 -4.79
C GLN A 38 -3.53 -6.99 -4.05
N ALA A 39 -3.18 -7.30 -2.80
CA ALA A 39 -3.94 -8.20 -1.94
C ALA A 39 -5.33 -7.64 -1.63
N LEU A 40 -5.44 -6.35 -1.35
CA LEU A 40 -6.71 -5.64 -1.15
C LEU A 40 -7.61 -5.67 -2.40
N GLN A 41 -7.03 -5.61 -3.60
CA GLN A 41 -7.77 -5.73 -4.86
C GLN A 41 -8.22 -7.16 -5.13
N THR A 42 -7.37 -8.16 -4.85
CA THR A 42 -7.64 -9.57 -5.14
C THR A 42 -8.58 -10.22 -4.13
N HIS A 43 -8.36 -9.97 -2.84
CA HIS A 43 -9.13 -10.60 -1.76
C HIS A 43 -10.30 -9.74 -1.26
N GLY A 44 -10.29 -8.44 -1.57
CA GLY A 44 -11.24 -7.49 -0.99
C GLY A 44 -11.07 -7.32 0.51
N LEU A 45 -11.87 -6.42 1.09
CA LEU A 45 -12.26 -6.50 2.49
C LEU A 45 -13.59 -7.26 2.47
N PHE A 46 -13.59 -8.42 3.10
CA PHE A 46 -14.69 -9.41 3.13
C PHE A 46 -16.09 -8.77 3.14
#